data_AF-A0A347ANV1-F1
#
_entry.id   AF-A0A347ANV1-F1
#
_cell.length_a   1.000
_cell.length_b   1.000
_cell.length_c   1.000
_cell.angle_alpha   90.00
_cell.angle_beta   90.00
_cell.angle_gamma   90.00
#
_symmetry.space_group_name_H-M   'P 1'
#
loop_
_entity.id
_entity.type
_entity.pdbx_description
1 polymer ?
#
loop_
_entity_poly.entity_id
_entity_poly.type
_entity_poly.pdbx_seq_one_letter_code
_entity_poly.pdbx_strand_id
1 'polypeptide(L)'
;MDSEVNIEYLEEEKDVEGLVKALKDQDYLTRKEAARALKKVGDERAVLPLIEALRYKTWHSDYIVLSAVRENSAEALGKIGDPRAIPSLIDSMEGDPDEEVRLKAAWALGEIGDPLAVDALISALEDNNWSVRRTAANSLGIIGDNTAVPYLINALEDSDWHVRKYAAVALGKMRDERAIPVLLESLDDEDADVRWKSMLALGKIGDSAVPALIKTLKNKNWRMRAKAVEVLGKIGSEDALFALIEVLSKPIDKNRHVRGKTAEALGRIGDARGLEVLRNAQRDEYKYVRDQADIAIQKILKPKKEVRILNYDNGEVSLDYSDHWEMVSTSDAKKVLRGLYANNSITLSLNRNTDVGEITSREFAEMLKDVFRIQGSEVMDERGFEKYDMEIYEIYGENHEVTPTSILIVSFKKANLLYYLWFVGDPVAFQEANEDIKLMVDSFYIYG
;
A
#
# COMPACT_ATOMS: atom_id res chain seq x y z
N MET A 1 43.04 -25.28 -16.02
CA MET A 1 41.69 -24.97 -16.50
C MET A 1 40.86 -24.84 -15.24
N ASP A 2 40.87 -23.65 -14.64
CA ASP A 2 39.94 -23.37 -13.54
C ASP A 2 38.56 -23.32 -14.17
N SER A 3 37.67 -24.21 -13.74
CA SER A 3 36.28 -24.17 -14.13
C SER A 3 35.69 -22.87 -13.60
N GLU A 4 35.31 -21.97 -14.50
CA GLU A 4 34.57 -20.75 -14.17
C GLU A 4 33.36 -21.13 -13.31
N VAL A 5 33.26 -20.53 -12.11
CA VAL A 5 32.19 -20.83 -11.17
C VAL A 5 30.87 -20.39 -11.80
N ASN A 6 30.00 -21.34 -12.14
CA ASN A 6 28.71 -21.03 -12.76
C ASN A 6 27.69 -20.62 -11.68
N ILE A 7 27.61 -19.31 -11.40
CA ILE A 7 26.69 -18.75 -10.40
C ILE A 7 25.22 -18.98 -10.77
N GLU A 8 24.87 -18.96 -12.06
CA GLU A 8 23.49 -19.18 -12.52
C GLU A 8 23.02 -20.58 -12.15
N TYR A 9 23.86 -21.59 -12.40
CA TYR A 9 23.58 -22.97 -12.00
C TYR A 9 23.44 -23.11 -10.47
N LEU A 10 24.33 -22.49 -9.69
CA LEU A 10 24.26 -22.53 -8.23
C LEU A 10 23.00 -21.83 -7.68
N GLU A 11 22.55 -20.75 -8.33
CA GLU A 11 21.31 -20.04 -8.01
C GLU A 11 20.08 -20.91 -8.32
N GLU A 12 20.02 -21.53 -9.51
CA GLU A 12 18.92 -22.39 -9.95
C GLU A 12 18.76 -23.62 -9.05
N GLU A 13 19.87 -24.25 -8.68
CA GLU A 13 19.89 -25.43 -7.79
C GLU A 13 19.75 -25.04 -6.31
N LYS A 14 19.68 -23.74 -5.98
CA LYS A 14 19.68 -23.21 -4.60
C LYS A 14 20.86 -23.77 -3.77
N ASP A 15 22.03 -23.93 -4.38
CA ASP A 15 23.25 -24.40 -3.72
C ASP A 15 23.90 -23.29 -2.89
N VAL A 16 23.41 -23.13 -1.67
CA VAL A 16 23.89 -22.11 -0.73
C VAL A 16 25.36 -22.31 -0.38
N GLU A 17 25.84 -23.54 -0.25
CA GLU A 17 27.25 -23.80 0.09
C GLU A 17 28.18 -23.39 -1.06
N GLY A 18 27.80 -23.72 -2.29
CA GLY A 18 28.50 -23.28 -3.50
C GLY A 18 28.53 -21.75 -3.62
N LEU A 19 27.38 -21.10 -3.41
CA LEU A 19 27.29 -19.63 -3.45
C LEU A 19 28.10 -18.96 -2.32
N VAL A 20 28.08 -19.51 -1.11
CA VAL A 20 28.90 -19.02 0.02
C VAL A 20 30.38 -19.18 -0.27
N LYS A 21 30.80 -20.26 -0.92
CA LYS A 21 32.18 -20.42 -1.38
C LYS A 21 32.53 -19.38 -2.44
N ALA A 22 31.63 -19.11 -3.37
CA ALA A 22 31.82 -18.12 -4.44
C ALA A 22 31.90 -16.67 -3.92
N LEU A 23 31.32 -16.35 -2.76
CA LEU A 23 31.54 -15.05 -2.08
C LEU A 23 33.00 -14.79 -1.73
N LYS A 24 33.84 -15.83 -1.66
CA LYS A 24 35.28 -15.74 -1.33
C LYS A 24 36.16 -15.91 -2.57
N ASP A 25 35.59 -15.88 -3.77
CA ASP A 25 36.33 -16.02 -5.02
C ASP A 25 37.32 -14.88 -5.24
N GLN A 26 38.40 -15.12 -6.00
CA GLN A 26 39.37 -14.10 -6.39
C GLN A 26 38.75 -13.06 -7.33
N ASP A 27 37.89 -13.51 -8.23
CA ASP A 27 37.19 -12.68 -9.19
C ASP A 27 36.06 -11.90 -8.53
N TYR A 28 36.08 -10.58 -8.74
CA TYR A 28 35.10 -9.69 -8.14
C TYR A 28 33.70 -9.91 -8.72
N LEU A 29 33.61 -10.27 -10.01
CA LEU A 29 32.33 -10.44 -10.67
C LEU A 29 31.64 -11.67 -10.09
N THR A 30 32.39 -12.76 -9.90
CA THR A 30 31.95 -13.96 -9.20
C THR A 30 31.43 -13.65 -7.80
N ARG A 31 32.16 -12.87 -6.98
CA ARG A 31 31.68 -12.47 -5.64
C ARG A 31 30.39 -11.65 -5.69
N LYS A 32 30.31 -10.70 -6.61
CA LYS A 32 29.13 -9.83 -6.79
C LYS A 32 27.91 -10.63 -7.21
N GLU A 33 28.06 -11.50 -8.20
CA GLU A 33 26.99 -12.38 -8.67
C GLU A 33 26.58 -13.38 -7.59
N ALA A 34 27.51 -13.92 -6.80
CA ALA A 34 27.21 -14.77 -5.67
C ALA A 34 26.36 -14.05 -4.60
N ALA A 35 26.70 -12.81 -4.23
CA ALA A 35 25.89 -12.01 -3.31
C ALA A 35 24.48 -11.74 -3.87
N ARG A 36 24.38 -11.44 -5.17
CA ARG A 36 23.10 -11.28 -5.88
C ARG A 36 22.26 -12.57 -5.90
N ALA A 37 22.89 -13.72 -6.09
CA ALA A 37 22.23 -15.02 -6.08
C ALA A 37 21.74 -15.39 -4.66
N LEU A 38 22.58 -15.23 -3.64
CA LEU A 38 22.20 -15.46 -2.24
C LEU A 38 21.01 -14.60 -1.79
N LYS A 39 20.92 -13.37 -2.29
CA LYS A 39 19.75 -12.50 -2.12
C LYS A 39 18.46 -13.13 -2.65
N LYS A 40 18.50 -13.79 -3.81
CA LYS A 40 17.33 -14.45 -4.41
C LYS A 40 17.00 -15.77 -3.74
N VAL A 41 18.02 -16.50 -3.29
CA VAL A 41 17.86 -17.77 -2.58
C VAL A 41 17.26 -17.55 -1.19
N GLY A 42 17.71 -16.52 -0.45
CA GLY A 42 17.09 -16.10 0.81
C GLY A 42 17.28 -17.08 1.98
N ASP A 43 18.32 -17.91 1.95
CA ASP A 43 18.55 -18.95 2.96
C ASP A 43 19.37 -18.44 4.16
N GLU A 44 18.94 -18.79 5.37
CA GLU A 44 19.58 -18.38 6.63
C GLU A 44 21.04 -18.81 6.78
N ARG A 45 21.46 -19.88 6.09
CA ARG A 45 22.86 -20.35 6.10
C ARG A 45 23.82 -19.33 5.50
N ALA A 46 23.30 -18.41 4.67
CA ALA A 46 24.08 -17.34 4.08
C ALA A 46 24.33 -16.15 5.01
N VAL A 47 23.65 -16.05 6.16
CA VAL A 47 23.69 -14.86 7.04
C VAL A 47 25.11 -14.54 7.51
N LEU A 48 25.83 -15.50 8.10
CA LEU A 48 27.18 -15.25 8.61
C LEU A 48 28.18 -14.93 7.48
N PRO A 49 28.19 -15.65 6.33
CA PRO A 49 28.99 -15.27 5.17
C PRO A 49 28.67 -13.87 4.62
N LEU A 50 27.39 -13.49 4.55
CA LEU A 50 26.98 -12.16 4.07
C LEU A 50 27.37 -11.06 5.06
N ILE A 51 27.32 -11.33 6.38
CA ILE A 51 27.86 -10.43 7.41
C ILE A 51 29.37 -10.25 7.24
N GLU A 52 30.11 -11.34 6.97
CA GLU A 52 31.54 -11.26 6.67
C GLU A 52 31.78 -10.39 5.42
N ALA A 53 30.93 -10.53 4.40
CA ALA A 53 30.98 -9.75 3.17
C ALA A 53 30.55 -8.27 3.33
N LEU A 54 29.83 -7.90 4.39
CA LEU A 54 29.58 -6.49 4.72
C LEU A 54 30.82 -5.80 5.29
N ARG A 55 31.60 -6.50 6.12
CA ARG A 55 32.70 -5.93 6.93
C ARG A 55 34.00 -5.71 6.16
N TYR A 56 33.97 -5.72 4.83
CA TYR A 56 35.14 -5.74 3.93
C TYR A 56 36.10 -4.53 3.97
N LYS A 57 36.03 -3.65 4.99
CA LYS A 57 37.05 -2.61 5.21
C LYS A 57 38.47 -3.17 5.43
N THR A 58 38.61 -4.42 5.86
CA THR A 58 39.92 -5.04 6.18
C THR A 58 40.58 -5.80 5.03
N TRP A 59 39.90 -6.05 3.91
CA TRP A 59 40.44 -6.80 2.75
C TRP A 59 41.09 -5.93 1.67
N HIS A 60 41.14 -4.60 1.87
CA HIS A 60 41.76 -3.67 0.92
C HIS A 60 43.24 -3.96 0.61
N SER A 61 43.93 -4.77 1.42
CA SER A 61 45.30 -5.24 1.10
C SER A 61 45.34 -6.35 0.05
N ASP A 62 44.27 -7.13 -0.09
CA ASP A 62 44.28 -8.39 -0.85
C ASP A 62 43.31 -8.37 -2.05
N TYR A 63 42.24 -7.54 -2.02
CA TYR A 63 41.23 -7.46 -3.10
C TYR A 63 40.65 -6.05 -3.28
N ILE A 64 40.39 -5.64 -4.53
CA ILE A 64 39.60 -4.44 -4.83
C ILE A 64 38.12 -4.78 -4.54
N VAL A 65 37.59 -4.31 -3.41
CA VAL A 65 36.16 -4.46 -3.09
C VAL A 65 35.40 -3.23 -3.56
N LEU A 66 34.62 -3.41 -4.63
CA LEU A 66 33.63 -2.44 -5.09
C LEU A 66 32.40 -2.50 -4.17
N SER A 67 31.77 -1.36 -3.93
CA SER A 67 30.56 -1.21 -3.11
C SER A 67 29.45 -2.20 -3.46
N ALA A 68 29.40 -2.68 -4.71
CA ALA A 68 28.43 -3.66 -5.20
C ALA A 68 28.37 -4.99 -4.41
N VAL A 69 29.47 -5.50 -3.85
CA VAL A 69 29.38 -6.73 -3.02
C VAL A 69 28.72 -6.41 -1.68
N ARG A 70 29.07 -5.27 -1.08
CA ARG A 70 28.54 -4.84 0.22
C ARG A 70 27.07 -4.43 0.11
N GLU A 71 26.70 -3.72 -0.94
CA GLU A 71 25.31 -3.32 -1.21
C GLU A 71 24.40 -4.55 -1.37
N ASN A 72 24.84 -5.56 -2.14
CA ASN A 72 24.06 -6.78 -2.37
C ASN A 72 24.01 -7.63 -1.11
N SER A 73 25.07 -7.63 -0.30
CA SER A 73 25.09 -8.32 0.99
C SER A 73 24.12 -7.68 1.98
N ALA A 74 24.09 -6.34 2.07
CA ALA A 74 23.12 -5.63 2.91
C ALA A 74 21.69 -5.94 2.46
N GLU A 75 21.41 -5.86 1.17
CA GLU A 75 20.09 -6.16 0.61
C GLU A 75 19.67 -7.62 0.85
N ALA A 76 20.60 -8.57 0.69
CA ALA A 76 20.36 -9.99 0.98
C ALA A 76 20.01 -10.20 2.46
N LEU A 77 20.76 -9.60 3.37
CA LEU A 77 20.53 -9.73 4.81
C LEU A 77 19.17 -9.14 5.23
N GLY A 78 18.78 -8.01 4.65
CA GLY A 78 17.45 -7.43 4.85
C GLY A 78 16.32 -8.36 4.40
N LYS A 79 16.47 -9.01 3.24
CA LYS A 79 15.49 -9.99 2.73
C LYS A 79 15.43 -11.29 3.52
N ILE A 80 16.56 -11.76 4.02
CA ILE A 80 16.62 -12.94 4.88
C ILE A 80 15.95 -12.65 6.23
N GLY A 81 16.07 -11.41 6.73
CA GLY A 81 15.37 -10.96 7.92
C GLY A 81 15.98 -11.46 9.24
N ASP A 82 17.22 -11.95 9.22
CA ASP A 82 17.85 -12.54 10.40
C ASP A 82 18.44 -11.47 11.35
N PRO A 83 18.00 -11.40 12.63
CA PRO A 83 18.46 -10.40 13.58
C PRO A 83 19.98 -10.43 13.87
N ARG A 84 20.66 -11.55 13.61
CA ARG A 84 22.13 -11.66 13.76
C ARG A 84 22.87 -10.64 12.89
N ALA A 85 22.25 -10.15 11.82
CA ALA A 85 22.83 -9.16 10.92
C ALA A 85 22.78 -7.72 11.45
N ILE A 86 21.91 -7.41 12.42
CA ILE A 86 21.63 -6.04 12.88
C ILE A 86 22.91 -5.29 13.27
N PRO A 87 23.81 -5.82 14.13
CA PRO A 87 25.00 -5.05 14.54
C PRO A 87 25.90 -4.69 13.36
N SER A 88 26.08 -5.59 12.39
CA SER A 88 26.92 -5.33 11.21
C SER A 88 26.24 -4.42 10.20
N LEU A 89 24.90 -4.48 10.09
CA LEU A 89 24.14 -3.53 9.29
C LEU A 89 24.18 -2.12 9.88
N ILE A 90 24.12 -1.97 11.21
CA ILE A 90 24.33 -0.69 11.90
C ILE A 90 25.74 -0.15 11.61
N ASP A 91 26.78 -0.96 11.81
CA ASP A 91 28.18 -0.58 11.53
C ASP A 91 28.36 -0.11 10.06
N SER A 92 27.74 -0.81 9.10
CA SER A 92 27.77 -0.45 7.69
C SER A 92 27.00 0.83 7.40
N MET A 93 25.81 0.99 7.99
CA MET A 93 24.99 2.19 7.81
C MET A 93 25.67 3.44 8.34
N GLU A 94 26.36 3.38 9.47
CA GLU A 94 27.02 4.54 10.08
C GLU A 94 28.39 4.83 9.46
N GLY A 95 29.10 3.79 9.03
CA GLY A 95 30.53 3.88 8.76
C GLY A 95 30.94 3.70 7.30
N ASP A 96 30.11 3.15 6.41
CA ASP A 96 30.56 2.85 5.05
C ASP A 96 30.83 4.12 4.23
N PRO A 97 31.98 4.24 3.54
CA PRO A 97 32.26 5.41 2.72
C PRO A 97 31.29 5.57 1.54
N ASP A 98 30.68 4.49 1.07
CA ASP A 98 29.76 4.49 -0.06
C ASP A 98 28.31 4.69 0.40
N GLU A 99 27.65 5.71 -0.11
CA GLU A 99 26.27 6.05 0.24
C GLU A 99 25.25 4.96 -0.12
N GLU A 100 25.49 4.17 -1.18
CA GLU A 100 24.56 3.12 -1.60
C GLU A 100 24.63 1.96 -0.61
N VAL A 101 25.82 1.64 -0.09
CA VAL A 101 25.97 0.66 0.99
C VAL A 101 25.25 1.13 2.26
N ARG A 102 25.42 2.41 2.66
CA ARG A 102 24.71 2.97 3.83
C ARG A 102 23.20 2.92 3.63
N LEU A 103 22.72 3.26 2.44
CA LEU A 103 21.31 3.19 2.06
C LEU A 103 20.77 1.76 2.16
N LYS A 104 21.45 0.77 1.56
CA LYS A 104 21.01 -0.63 1.60
C LYS A 104 21.02 -1.20 3.01
N ALA A 105 21.97 -0.79 3.84
CA ALA A 105 21.99 -1.14 5.26
C ALA A 105 20.80 -0.52 6.02
N ALA A 106 20.51 0.77 5.81
CA ALA A 106 19.34 1.43 6.41
C ALA A 106 18.01 0.78 5.98
N TRP A 107 17.90 0.41 4.69
CA TRP A 107 16.75 -0.32 4.17
C TRP A 107 16.62 -1.68 4.84
N ALA A 108 17.70 -2.47 4.88
CA ALA A 108 17.72 -3.81 5.45
C ALA A 108 17.33 -3.81 6.94
N LEU A 109 17.81 -2.83 7.71
CA LEU A 109 17.40 -2.64 9.11
C LEU A 109 15.89 -2.40 9.26
N GLY A 110 15.31 -1.62 8.35
CA GLY A 110 13.86 -1.40 8.30
C GLY A 110 13.06 -2.66 7.98
N GLU A 111 13.53 -3.47 7.01
CA GLU A 111 12.87 -4.73 6.63
C GLU A 111 12.97 -5.79 7.74
N ILE A 112 14.10 -5.85 8.46
CA ILE A 112 14.23 -6.73 9.63
C ILE A 112 13.25 -6.29 10.74
N GLY A 113 13.01 -4.99 10.88
CA GLY A 113 11.95 -4.46 11.76
C GLY A 113 12.30 -4.46 13.25
N ASP A 114 13.56 -4.69 13.63
CA ASP A 114 13.97 -4.80 15.02
C ASP A 114 14.20 -3.42 15.67
N PRO A 115 13.60 -3.13 16.85
CA PRO A 115 13.78 -1.87 17.57
C PRO A 115 15.25 -1.52 17.92
N LEU A 116 16.16 -2.49 17.98
CA LEU A 116 17.60 -2.24 18.19
C LEU A 116 18.21 -1.33 17.11
N ALA A 117 17.58 -1.24 15.94
CA ALA A 117 18.04 -0.38 14.85
C ALA A 117 17.58 1.09 14.97
N VAL A 118 16.66 1.41 15.88
CA VAL A 118 15.96 2.71 15.90
C VAL A 118 16.93 3.87 16.14
N ASP A 119 17.81 3.77 17.15
CA ASP A 119 18.77 4.84 17.46
C ASP A 119 19.71 5.11 16.28
N ALA A 120 20.23 4.05 15.65
CA ALA A 120 21.11 4.17 14.50
C ALA A 120 20.37 4.77 13.27
N LEU A 121 19.12 4.36 13.04
CA LEU A 121 18.29 4.91 11.96
C LEU A 121 17.91 6.38 12.23
N ILE A 122 17.73 6.77 13.50
CA ILE A 122 17.57 8.18 13.88
C ILE A 122 18.82 8.97 13.51
N SER A 123 20.02 8.47 13.81
CA SER A 123 21.26 9.12 13.37
C SER A 123 21.38 9.19 11.85
N ALA A 124 20.92 8.17 11.11
CA ALA A 124 20.91 8.17 9.65
C ALA A 124 19.96 9.20 9.01
N LEU A 125 19.02 9.78 9.77
CA LEU A 125 18.25 10.96 9.33
C LEU A 125 19.11 12.21 9.16
N GLU A 126 20.37 12.21 9.62
CA GLU A 126 21.31 13.33 9.49
C GLU A 126 22.41 13.04 8.45
N ASP A 127 22.31 11.95 7.67
CA ASP A 127 23.31 11.60 6.66
C ASP A 127 23.46 12.70 5.59
N ASN A 128 24.68 12.90 5.09
CA ASN A 128 24.97 13.88 4.04
C ASN A 128 24.21 13.58 2.73
N ASN A 129 23.88 12.31 2.47
CA ASN A 129 23.16 11.88 1.28
C ASN A 129 21.65 11.81 1.55
N TRP A 130 20.86 12.55 0.77
CA TRP A 130 19.40 12.61 0.91
C TRP A 130 18.71 11.25 0.73
N SER A 131 19.30 10.35 -0.06
CA SER A 131 18.75 9.02 -0.32
C SER A 131 18.87 8.11 0.91
N VAL A 132 19.96 8.25 1.67
CA VAL A 132 20.12 7.59 2.97
C VAL A 132 19.11 8.14 3.98
N ARG A 133 19.01 9.47 4.13
CA ARG A 133 18.04 10.12 5.04
C ARG A 133 16.60 9.70 4.75
N ARG A 134 16.20 9.72 3.47
CA ARG A 134 14.87 9.27 3.01
C ARG A 134 14.62 7.81 3.38
N THR A 135 15.62 6.95 3.19
CA THR A 135 15.52 5.52 3.48
C THR A 135 15.39 5.29 4.98
N ALA A 136 16.19 5.99 5.79
CA ALA A 136 16.08 5.97 7.24
C ALA A 136 14.68 6.38 7.73
N ALA A 137 14.11 7.46 7.18
CA ALA A 137 12.75 7.88 7.49
C ALA A 137 11.72 6.79 7.17
N ASN A 138 11.83 6.14 6.00
CA ASN A 138 10.94 5.05 5.62
C ASN A 138 11.09 3.83 6.56
N SER A 139 12.33 3.43 6.87
CA SER A 139 12.65 2.31 7.75
C SER A 139 12.13 2.52 9.18
N LEU A 140 12.30 3.72 9.75
CA LEU A 140 11.71 4.10 11.03
C LEU A 140 10.19 3.97 11.02
N GLY A 141 9.55 4.35 9.91
CA GLY A 141 8.11 4.17 9.72
C GLY A 141 7.67 2.72 9.56
N ILE A 142 8.55 1.82 9.09
CA ILE A 142 8.28 0.37 9.03
C ILE A 142 8.39 -0.24 10.43
N ILE A 143 9.44 0.09 11.17
CA ILE A 143 9.64 -0.38 12.56
C ILE A 143 8.51 0.12 13.48
N GLY A 144 8.10 1.38 13.33
CA GLY A 144 6.95 1.94 14.03
C GLY A 144 7.21 2.31 15.50
N ASP A 145 8.48 2.43 15.91
CA ASP A 145 8.84 2.84 17.28
C ASP A 145 8.63 4.37 17.48
N ASN A 146 7.70 4.72 18.36
CA ASN A 146 7.31 6.11 18.65
C ASN A 146 8.41 7.00 19.28
N THR A 147 9.56 6.43 19.65
CA THR A 147 10.76 7.19 20.01
C THR A 147 11.31 7.99 18.82
N ALA A 148 11.08 7.55 17.58
CA ALA A 148 11.53 8.23 16.37
C ALA A 148 10.68 9.45 15.96
N VAL A 149 9.48 9.62 16.53
CA VAL A 149 8.52 10.68 16.13
C VAL A 149 9.12 12.08 16.17
N PRO A 150 9.83 12.53 17.23
CA PRO A 150 10.41 13.87 17.27
C PRO A 150 11.44 14.11 16.14
N TYR A 151 12.19 13.09 15.76
CA TYR A 151 13.20 13.16 14.71
C TYR A 151 12.59 13.15 13.32
N LEU A 152 11.54 12.35 13.12
CA LEU A 152 10.74 12.38 11.88
C LEU A 152 9.99 13.70 11.70
N ILE A 153 9.55 14.34 12.79
CA ILE A 153 9.01 15.70 12.75
C ILE A 153 10.07 16.68 12.23
N ASN A 154 11.30 16.61 12.73
CA ASN A 154 12.40 17.44 12.22
C ASN A 154 12.70 17.15 10.73
N ALA A 155 12.61 15.88 10.30
CA ALA A 155 12.83 15.50 8.91
C ALA A 155 11.74 16.01 7.93
N LEU A 156 10.59 16.51 8.42
CA LEU A 156 9.63 17.25 7.60
C LEU A 156 10.15 18.63 7.17
N GLU A 157 11.25 19.11 7.74
CA GLU A 157 11.89 20.38 7.37
C GLU A 157 13.13 20.18 6.48
N ASP A 158 13.41 18.95 6.04
CA ASP A 158 14.58 18.64 5.22
C ASP A 158 14.59 19.41 3.89
N SER A 159 15.78 19.82 3.45
CA SER A 159 15.98 20.46 2.16
C SER A 159 15.51 19.64 0.95
N ASP A 160 15.57 18.31 1.03
CA ASP A 160 15.14 17.40 -0.03
C ASP A 160 13.69 16.94 0.18
N TRP A 161 12.87 17.15 -0.84
CA TRP A 161 11.44 16.84 -0.79
C TRP A 161 11.15 15.33 -0.65
N HIS A 162 12.05 14.43 -1.07
CA HIS A 162 11.85 13.01 -0.83
C HIS A 162 11.97 12.69 0.65
N VAL A 163 12.90 13.31 1.38
CA VAL A 163 13.03 13.09 2.82
C VAL A 163 11.77 13.56 3.54
N ARG A 164 11.31 14.79 3.25
CA ARG A 164 10.04 15.32 3.79
C ARG A 164 8.85 14.41 3.50
N LYS A 165 8.74 13.92 2.26
CA LYS A 165 7.69 13.00 1.82
C LYS A 165 7.67 11.71 2.63
N TYR A 166 8.83 11.06 2.81
CA TYR A 166 8.90 9.79 3.55
C TYR A 166 8.81 9.98 5.06
N ALA A 167 9.22 11.13 5.60
CA ALA A 167 8.93 11.51 6.97
C ALA A 167 7.42 11.61 7.22
N ALA A 168 6.66 12.27 6.34
CA ALA A 168 5.20 12.32 6.42
C ALA A 168 4.57 10.91 6.34
N VAL A 169 5.07 10.05 5.45
CA VAL A 169 4.62 8.65 5.35
C VAL A 169 4.84 7.90 6.67
N ALA A 170 6.03 8.02 7.26
CA ALA A 170 6.39 7.36 8.51
C ALA A 170 5.50 7.84 9.67
N LEU A 171 5.35 9.15 9.85
CA LEU A 171 4.48 9.72 10.88
C LEU A 171 3.03 9.27 10.73
N GLY A 172 2.54 9.14 9.49
CA GLY A 172 1.22 8.59 9.21
C GLY A 172 1.06 7.10 9.54
N LYS A 173 2.12 6.30 9.46
CA LYS A 173 2.12 4.89 9.91
C LYS A 173 2.08 4.80 11.44
N MET A 174 2.84 5.67 12.11
CA MET A 174 2.99 5.71 13.57
C MET A 174 1.76 6.28 14.29
N ARG A 175 0.98 7.13 13.58
CA ARG A 175 -0.27 7.74 14.07
C ARG A 175 -0.13 8.51 15.39
N ASP A 176 1.06 9.02 15.67
CA ASP A 176 1.33 9.78 16.89
C ASP A 176 0.84 11.23 16.74
N GLU A 177 0.01 11.66 17.69
CA GLU A 177 -0.63 12.98 17.68
C GLU A 177 0.36 14.15 17.72
N ARG A 178 1.58 13.93 18.24
CA ARG A 178 2.65 14.94 18.27
C ARG A 178 2.99 15.46 16.87
N ALA A 179 2.74 14.66 15.83
CA ALA A 179 3.00 15.02 14.44
C ALA A 179 1.96 15.98 13.83
N ILE A 180 0.76 16.08 14.42
CA ILE A 180 -0.37 16.81 13.83
C ILE A 180 -0.03 18.27 13.49
N PRO A 181 0.58 19.08 14.38
CA PRO A 181 0.85 20.49 14.07
C PRO A 181 1.76 20.67 12.86
N VAL A 182 2.83 19.88 12.76
CA VAL A 182 3.82 20.01 11.69
C VAL A 182 3.29 19.42 10.39
N LEU A 183 2.54 18.31 10.44
CA LEU A 183 1.85 17.77 9.26
C LEU A 183 0.83 18.76 8.68
N LEU A 184 0.15 19.55 9.53
CA LEU A 184 -0.74 20.63 9.09
C LEU A 184 0.03 21.74 8.36
N GLU A 185 1.23 22.08 8.82
CA GLU A 185 2.10 23.05 8.15
C GLU A 185 2.59 22.51 6.80
N SER A 186 3.01 21.24 6.75
CA SER A 186 3.43 20.55 5.50
C SER A 186 2.30 20.40 4.48
N LEU A 187 1.03 20.67 4.84
CA LEU A 187 -0.02 20.80 3.84
C LEU A 187 0.26 21.96 2.87
N ASP A 188 1.04 22.97 3.24
CA ASP A 188 1.48 24.08 2.38
C ASP A 188 2.91 23.96 1.85
N ASP A 189 3.51 22.76 1.92
CA ASP A 189 4.83 22.48 1.34
C ASP A 189 4.88 22.89 -0.15
N GLU A 190 6.05 23.28 -0.64
CA GLU A 190 6.29 23.63 -2.04
C GLU A 190 6.05 22.43 -2.99
N ASP A 191 6.37 21.22 -2.53
CA ASP A 191 6.28 19.99 -3.31
C ASP A 191 4.89 19.35 -3.21
N ALA A 192 4.37 18.88 -4.34
CA ALA A 192 3.02 18.33 -4.42
C ALA A 192 2.87 16.97 -3.73
N ASP A 193 3.89 16.13 -3.78
CA ASP A 193 3.88 14.81 -3.16
C ASP A 193 3.96 14.93 -1.65
N VAL A 194 4.77 15.85 -1.11
CA VAL A 194 4.82 16.13 0.33
C VAL A 194 3.45 16.55 0.84
N ARG A 195 2.81 17.53 0.20
CA ARG A 195 1.44 17.96 0.57
C ARG A 195 0.45 16.80 0.56
N TRP A 196 0.50 15.95 -0.47
CA TRP A 196 -0.38 14.79 -0.59
C TRP A 196 -0.13 13.76 0.53
N LYS A 197 1.13 13.45 0.84
CA LYS A 197 1.48 12.50 1.89
C LYS A 197 1.16 13.03 3.29
N SER A 198 1.34 14.31 3.56
CA SER A 198 0.93 14.91 4.85
C SER A 198 -0.58 14.89 5.05
N MET A 199 -1.36 15.11 3.99
CA MET A 199 -2.81 14.91 4.03
C MET A 199 -3.19 13.45 4.35
N LEU A 200 -2.54 12.47 3.70
CA LEU A 200 -2.79 11.06 3.98
C LEU A 200 -2.36 10.69 5.41
N ALA A 201 -1.27 11.25 5.91
CA ALA A 201 -0.80 11.03 7.27
C ALA A 201 -1.82 11.55 8.30
N LEU A 202 -2.33 12.77 8.13
CA LEU A 202 -3.41 13.30 8.97
C LEU A 202 -4.69 12.46 8.89
N GLY A 203 -5.03 11.95 7.70
CA GLY A 203 -6.14 11.01 7.53
C GLY A 203 -5.94 9.69 8.29
N LYS A 204 -4.71 9.15 8.31
CA LYS A 204 -4.36 7.94 9.06
C LYS A 204 -4.32 8.15 10.58
N ILE A 205 -3.93 9.35 11.03
CA ILE A 205 -4.04 9.75 12.44
C ILE A 205 -5.51 9.78 12.86
N GLY A 206 -6.41 10.19 11.96
CA GLY A 206 -7.86 10.06 12.15
C GLY A 206 -8.42 11.12 13.09
N ASP A 207 -9.35 10.71 13.97
CA ASP A 207 -10.15 11.61 14.81
C ASP A 207 -9.31 12.57 15.67
N SER A 208 -8.14 12.15 16.14
CA SER A 208 -7.24 13.02 16.91
C SER A 208 -6.78 14.27 16.13
N ALA A 209 -6.77 14.25 14.80
CA ALA A 209 -6.46 15.41 13.97
C ALA A 209 -7.63 16.39 13.82
N VAL A 210 -8.87 15.97 14.09
CA VAL A 210 -10.10 16.75 13.85
C VAL A 210 -10.09 18.10 14.59
N PRO A 211 -9.76 18.19 15.89
CA PRO A 211 -9.75 19.48 16.59
C PRO A 211 -8.79 20.51 15.96
N ALA A 212 -7.60 20.07 15.55
CA ALA A 212 -6.59 20.94 14.93
C ALA A 212 -7.00 21.35 13.50
N LEU A 213 -7.62 20.45 12.76
CA LEU A 213 -8.19 20.74 11.44
C LEU A 213 -9.36 21.73 11.51
N ILE A 214 -10.26 21.59 12.49
CA ILE A 214 -11.34 22.55 12.75
C ILE A 214 -10.76 23.94 13.05
N LYS A 215 -9.70 24.03 13.85
CA LYS A 215 -9.01 25.30 14.09
C LYS A 215 -8.45 25.91 12.79
N THR A 216 -7.97 25.07 11.88
CA THR A 216 -7.42 25.48 10.57
C THR A 216 -8.48 26.05 9.63
N LEU A 217 -9.77 25.73 9.83
CA LEU A 217 -10.88 26.37 9.10
C LEU A 217 -10.97 27.88 9.35
N LYS A 218 -10.30 28.42 10.37
CA LYS A 218 -10.24 29.87 10.64
C LYS A 218 -8.99 30.55 10.03
N ASN A 219 -8.17 29.82 9.28
CA ASN A 219 -6.96 30.35 8.67
C ASN A 219 -7.27 31.43 7.61
N LYS A 220 -6.47 32.51 7.56
CA LYS A 220 -6.62 33.59 6.57
C LYS A 220 -6.41 33.11 5.13
N ASN A 221 -5.49 32.15 4.93
CA ASN A 221 -5.22 31.54 3.64
C ASN A 221 -6.35 30.55 3.29
N TRP A 222 -7.10 30.85 2.23
CA TRP A 222 -8.20 29.98 1.77
C TRP A 222 -7.72 28.60 1.32
N ARG A 223 -6.47 28.48 0.85
CA ARG A 223 -5.90 27.18 0.46
C ARG A 223 -5.77 26.27 1.67
N MET A 224 -5.31 26.81 2.80
CA MET A 224 -5.21 26.06 4.06
C MET A 224 -6.57 25.62 4.57
N ARG A 225 -7.59 26.50 4.48
CA ARG A 225 -8.96 26.11 4.81
C ARG A 225 -9.46 24.99 3.90
N ALA A 226 -9.25 25.08 2.59
CA ALA A 226 -9.69 24.05 1.63
C ALA A 226 -8.99 22.69 1.87
N LYS A 227 -7.68 22.69 2.18
CA LYS A 227 -6.93 21.48 2.53
C LYS A 227 -7.42 20.87 3.85
N ALA A 228 -7.69 21.69 4.87
CA ALA A 228 -8.24 21.21 6.13
C ALA A 228 -9.62 20.55 5.94
N VAL A 229 -10.50 21.18 5.16
CA VAL A 229 -11.81 20.61 4.78
C VAL A 229 -11.66 19.27 4.06
N GLU A 230 -10.71 19.17 3.14
CA GLU A 230 -10.45 17.92 2.42
C GLU A 230 -10.01 16.79 3.36
N VAL A 231 -9.10 17.08 4.31
CA VAL A 231 -8.66 16.10 5.31
C VAL A 231 -9.84 15.71 6.21
N LEU A 232 -10.62 16.68 6.72
CA LEU A 232 -11.81 16.40 7.54
C LEU A 232 -12.81 15.50 6.81
N GLY A 233 -13.05 15.75 5.53
CA GLY A 233 -13.92 14.90 4.70
C GLY A 233 -13.34 13.51 4.42
N LYS A 234 -12.01 13.33 4.44
CA LYS A 234 -11.37 12.01 4.33
C LYS A 234 -11.41 11.23 5.65
N ILE A 235 -11.27 11.91 6.78
CA ILE A 235 -11.44 11.31 8.11
C ILE A 235 -12.92 10.88 8.27
N GLY A 236 -13.86 11.70 7.81
CA GLY A 236 -15.29 11.37 7.85
C GLY A 236 -15.91 11.46 9.24
N SER A 237 -15.20 12.03 10.21
CA SER A 237 -15.66 12.16 11.60
C SER A 237 -16.89 13.06 11.72
N GLU A 238 -17.90 12.60 12.47
CA GLU A 238 -19.07 13.42 12.80
C GLU A 238 -18.71 14.65 13.64
N ASP A 239 -17.58 14.62 14.38
CA ASP A 239 -17.11 15.76 15.18
C ASP A 239 -16.79 16.99 14.31
N ALA A 240 -16.49 16.78 13.02
CA ALA A 240 -16.27 17.84 12.05
C ALA A 240 -17.55 18.50 11.54
N LEU A 241 -18.71 17.85 11.73
CA LEU A 241 -19.97 18.18 11.06
C LEU A 241 -20.40 19.63 11.29
N PHE A 242 -20.48 20.06 12.54
CA PHE A 242 -20.95 21.40 12.87
C PHE A 242 -20.00 22.50 12.38
N ALA A 243 -18.69 22.25 12.42
CA ALA A 243 -17.70 23.18 11.91
C ALA A 243 -17.80 23.32 10.37
N LEU A 244 -18.04 22.22 9.65
CA LEU A 244 -18.27 22.25 8.20
C LEU A 244 -19.62 22.90 7.85
N ILE A 245 -20.66 22.68 8.65
CA ILE A 245 -21.94 23.40 8.53
C ILE A 245 -21.72 24.90 8.69
N GLU A 246 -20.92 25.35 9.65
CA GLU A 246 -20.59 26.76 9.87
C GLU A 246 -19.92 27.39 8.64
N VAL A 247 -18.99 26.69 7.99
CA VAL A 247 -18.27 27.17 6.79
C VAL A 247 -19.21 27.44 5.60
N LEU A 248 -20.30 26.67 5.46
CA LEU A 248 -21.34 26.90 4.46
C LEU A 248 -22.51 27.78 4.94
N SER A 249 -22.56 28.10 6.24
CA SER A 249 -23.58 28.95 6.86
C SER A 249 -23.17 30.42 6.87
N LYS A 250 -24.10 31.34 7.17
CA LYS A 250 -23.81 32.78 7.18
C LYS A 250 -22.98 33.19 8.41
N PRO A 251 -21.93 34.03 8.26
CA PRO A 251 -21.37 34.51 6.99
C PRO A 251 -20.61 33.40 6.26
N ILE A 252 -20.98 33.16 5.01
CA ILE A 252 -20.44 32.07 4.19
C ILE A 252 -18.97 32.33 3.85
N ASP A 253 -18.13 31.28 3.79
CA ASP A 253 -16.76 31.43 3.30
C ASP A 253 -16.78 32.06 1.88
N LYS A 254 -16.04 33.14 1.68
CA LYS A 254 -16.05 33.87 0.41
C LYS A 254 -15.42 33.09 -0.74
N ASN A 255 -14.60 32.07 -0.46
CA ASN A 255 -13.88 31.31 -1.47
C ASN A 255 -14.67 30.08 -1.94
N ARG A 256 -14.97 30.05 -3.24
CA ARG A 256 -15.69 28.94 -3.91
C ARG A 256 -15.07 27.56 -3.73
N HIS A 257 -13.75 27.45 -3.62
CA HIS A 257 -13.08 26.15 -3.47
C HIS A 257 -13.27 25.60 -2.07
N VAL A 258 -13.19 26.46 -1.05
CA VAL A 258 -13.49 26.09 0.35
C VAL A 258 -14.94 25.61 0.44
N ARG A 259 -15.89 26.38 -0.11
CA ARG A 259 -17.31 26.02 -0.10
C ARG A 259 -17.58 24.69 -0.81
N GLY A 260 -17.06 24.50 -2.03
CA GLY A 260 -17.29 23.27 -2.79
C GLY A 260 -16.67 22.04 -2.12
N LYS A 261 -15.45 22.14 -1.59
CA LYS A 261 -14.85 21.05 -0.78
C LYS A 261 -15.63 20.79 0.50
N THR A 262 -16.25 21.81 1.09
CA THR A 262 -17.05 21.65 2.32
C THR A 262 -18.33 20.88 2.02
N ALA A 263 -18.97 21.19 0.89
CA ALA A 263 -20.11 20.41 0.43
C ALA A 263 -19.73 18.95 0.20
N GLU A 264 -18.61 18.70 -0.49
CA GLU A 264 -18.06 17.36 -0.70
C GLU A 264 -17.80 16.63 0.64
N ALA A 265 -17.13 17.29 1.60
CA ALA A 265 -16.81 16.74 2.91
C ALA A 265 -18.07 16.37 3.72
N LEU A 266 -19.09 17.24 3.73
CA LEU A 266 -20.39 16.93 4.34
C LEU A 266 -21.07 15.72 3.69
N GLY A 267 -20.97 15.60 2.36
CA GLY A 267 -21.43 14.42 1.63
C GLY A 267 -20.69 13.14 2.01
N ARG A 268 -19.38 13.23 2.28
CA ARG A 268 -18.57 12.08 2.76
C ARG A 268 -18.93 11.67 4.18
N ILE A 269 -19.14 12.62 5.09
CA ILE A 269 -19.63 12.35 6.44
C ILE A 269 -21.02 11.68 6.38
N GLY A 270 -21.87 12.08 5.42
CA GLY A 270 -23.13 11.39 5.16
C GLY A 270 -24.25 11.73 6.15
N ASP A 271 -24.07 12.72 7.02
CA ASP A 271 -25.04 13.08 8.05
C ASP A 271 -26.16 13.99 7.51
N ALA A 272 -27.41 13.59 7.75
CA ALA A 272 -28.62 14.30 7.33
C ALA A 272 -28.73 15.73 7.90
N ARG A 273 -28.11 16.04 9.03
CA ARG A 273 -28.04 17.39 9.61
C ARG A 273 -27.36 18.39 8.67
N GLY A 274 -26.49 17.93 7.76
CA GLY A 274 -25.85 18.76 6.73
C GLY A 274 -26.76 19.15 5.55
N LEU A 275 -27.93 18.52 5.40
CA LEU A 275 -28.78 18.69 4.20
C LEU A 275 -29.30 20.12 4.02
N GLU A 276 -29.59 20.84 5.10
CA GLU A 276 -30.12 22.20 5.02
C GLU A 276 -29.09 23.15 4.36
N VAL A 277 -27.85 23.14 4.86
CA VAL A 277 -26.79 24.00 4.30
C VAL A 277 -26.39 23.59 2.90
N LEU A 278 -26.43 22.29 2.58
CA LEU A 278 -26.17 21.81 1.22
C LEU A 278 -27.27 22.29 0.25
N ARG A 279 -28.55 22.25 0.64
CA ARG A 279 -29.65 22.80 -0.19
C ARG A 279 -29.51 24.30 -0.43
N ASN A 280 -29.01 25.04 0.55
CA ASN A 280 -28.67 26.44 0.36
C ASN A 280 -27.50 26.60 -0.64
N ALA A 281 -26.49 25.74 -0.57
CA ALA A 281 -25.35 25.74 -1.49
C ALA A 281 -25.71 25.36 -2.95
N GLN A 282 -26.84 24.68 -3.20
CA GLN A 282 -27.38 24.50 -4.56
C GLN A 282 -27.75 25.83 -5.25
N ARG A 283 -27.85 26.92 -4.50
CA ARG A 283 -28.09 28.29 -5.03
C ARG A 283 -26.83 29.15 -5.04
N ASP A 284 -25.66 28.56 -4.82
CA ASP A 284 -24.38 29.27 -4.85
C ASP A 284 -24.12 29.91 -6.23
N GLU A 285 -23.45 31.06 -6.25
CA GLU A 285 -23.11 31.77 -7.48
C GLU A 285 -22.23 30.92 -8.42
N TYR A 286 -21.37 30.05 -7.87
CA TYR A 286 -20.45 29.22 -8.67
C TYR A 286 -21.00 27.82 -8.91
N LYS A 287 -20.97 27.41 -10.19
CA LYS A 287 -21.38 26.06 -10.62
C LYS A 287 -20.70 24.94 -9.84
N TYR A 288 -19.38 25.06 -9.61
CA TYR A 288 -18.62 24.07 -8.84
C TYR A 288 -19.23 23.77 -7.46
N VAL A 289 -19.67 24.80 -6.73
CA VAL A 289 -20.26 24.62 -5.39
C VAL A 289 -21.63 23.95 -5.50
N ARG A 290 -22.44 24.36 -6.49
CA ARG A 290 -23.75 23.72 -6.76
C ARG A 290 -23.61 22.25 -7.09
N ASP A 291 -22.69 21.91 -8.01
CA ASP A 291 -22.43 20.53 -8.43
C ASP A 291 -22.00 19.66 -7.24
N GLN A 292 -21.11 20.17 -6.37
CA GLN A 292 -20.69 19.44 -5.17
C GLN A 292 -21.81 19.29 -4.14
N ALA A 293 -22.64 20.32 -3.98
CA ALA A 293 -23.82 20.25 -3.11
C ALA A 293 -24.85 19.23 -3.61
N ASP A 294 -25.08 19.17 -4.92
CA ASP A 294 -25.95 18.16 -5.54
C ASP A 294 -25.42 16.75 -5.28
N ILE A 295 -24.13 16.50 -5.55
CA ILE A 295 -23.47 15.21 -5.29
C ILE A 295 -23.59 14.82 -3.81
N ALA A 296 -23.31 15.75 -2.89
CA ALA A 296 -23.37 15.52 -1.45
C ALA A 296 -24.80 15.22 -0.97
N ILE A 297 -25.79 15.97 -1.44
CA ILE A 297 -27.22 15.72 -1.13
C ILE A 297 -27.62 14.34 -1.65
N GLN A 298 -27.25 14.00 -2.89
CA GLN A 298 -27.53 12.67 -3.43
C GLN A 298 -26.86 11.60 -2.58
N LYS A 299 -25.60 11.77 -2.16
CA LYS A 299 -24.90 10.80 -1.30
C LYS A 299 -25.58 10.60 0.06
N ILE A 300 -26.06 11.68 0.69
CA ILE A 300 -26.75 11.64 1.99
C ILE A 300 -28.18 11.09 1.87
N LEU A 301 -28.93 11.52 0.84
CA LEU A 301 -30.32 11.14 0.62
C LEU A 301 -30.48 9.77 -0.04
N LYS A 302 -29.43 9.25 -0.69
CA LYS A 302 -29.44 7.89 -1.18
C LYS A 302 -29.72 7.01 0.04
N PRO A 303 -30.85 6.27 0.09
CA PRO A 303 -30.98 5.23 1.10
C PRO A 303 -29.71 4.39 1.02
N LYS A 304 -29.15 3.93 2.15
CA LYS A 304 -28.09 2.91 2.14
C LYS A 304 -28.62 1.72 1.33
N LYS A 305 -28.39 1.78 0.03
CA LYS A 305 -28.69 0.84 -1.03
C LYS A 305 -27.41 0.86 -1.83
N GLU A 306 -26.55 -0.08 -1.45
CA GLU A 306 -25.84 -0.96 -2.38
C GLU A 306 -25.58 -0.33 -3.75
N VAL A 307 -24.33 0.11 -3.91
CA VAL A 307 -23.86 0.86 -5.07
C VAL A 307 -23.48 -0.09 -6.19
N ARG A 308 -24.42 -0.20 -7.13
CA ARG A 308 -24.35 -0.94 -8.39
C ARG A 308 -23.21 -0.49 -9.30
N ILE A 309 -22.43 -1.44 -9.81
CA ILE A 309 -21.61 -1.27 -11.03
C ILE A 309 -22.51 -1.15 -12.28
N LEU A 310 -22.15 -0.27 -13.22
CA LEU A 310 -22.74 -0.19 -14.58
C LEU A 310 -21.71 -0.26 -15.73
N ASN A 311 -21.90 -1.28 -16.57
CA ASN A 311 -21.71 -1.54 -18.02
C ASN A 311 -20.40 -1.40 -18.83
N TYR A 312 -20.17 -2.43 -19.68
CA TYR A 312 -20.16 -2.38 -21.17
C TYR A 312 -20.71 -3.72 -21.76
N ASP A 313 -21.22 -3.68 -23.00
CA ASP A 313 -22.24 -4.55 -23.64
C ASP A 313 -21.98 -6.08 -23.80
N ASN A 314 -23.06 -6.80 -24.19
CA ASN A 314 -23.21 -8.21 -24.61
C ASN A 314 -23.34 -9.32 -23.54
N GLY A 315 -23.67 -8.98 -22.30
CA GLY A 315 -23.85 -9.92 -21.19
C GLY A 315 -23.59 -9.15 -19.89
N GLU A 316 -24.50 -8.24 -19.56
CA GLU A 316 -24.23 -7.24 -18.51
C GLU A 316 -24.08 -7.93 -17.15
N VAL A 317 -23.10 -7.48 -16.36
CA VAL A 317 -22.89 -7.91 -14.98
C VAL A 317 -22.80 -6.70 -14.06
N SER A 318 -23.50 -6.78 -12.93
CA SER A 318 -23.47 -5.76 -11.86
C SER A 318 -23.16 -6.46 -10.54
N LEU A 319 -22.36 -5.80 -9.71
CA LEU A 319 -22.04 -6.17 -8.34
C LEU A 319 -21.74 -4.88 -7.57
N ASP A 320 -21.85 -4.90 -6.26
CA ASP A 320 -21.61 -3.79 -5.33
C ASP A 320 -20.29 -3.97 -4.60
N TYR A 321 -19.56 -2.88 -4.35
CA TYR A 321 -18.32 -2.90 -3.56
C TYR A 321 -18.16 -1.62 -2.72
N SER A 322 -17.39 -1.69 -1.64
CA SER A 322 -17.13 -0.56 -0.73
C SER A 322 -16.13 0.46 -1.32
N ASP A 323 -16.00 1.63 -0.71
CA ASP A 323 -15.03 2.65 -1.11
C ASP A 323 -13.56 2.26 -0.83
N HIS A 324 -13.32 1.11 -0.21
CA HIS A 324 -11.99 0.51 -0.06
C HIS A 324 -11.43 -0.07 -1.37
N TRP A 325 -12.26 -0.19 -2.43
CA TRP A 325 -11.86 -0.74 -3.71
C TRP A 325 -11.76 0.34 -4.79
N GLU A 326 -10.63 0.34 -5.50
CA GLU A 326 -10.38 1.21 -6.64
C GLU A 326 -10.25 0.41 -7.94
N MET A 327 -10.69 1.00 -9.05
CA MET A 327 -10.50 0.41 -10.38
C MET A 327 -9.10 0.72 -10.90
N VAL A 328 -8.36 -0.31 -11.28
CA VAL A 328 -7.01 -0.19 -11.82
C VAL A 328 -7.04 -0.43 -13.33
N SER A 329 -6.48 0.51 -14.09
CA SER A 329 -6.29 0.33 -15.53
C SER A 329 -5.09 -0.59 -15.76
N THR A 330 -5.31 -1.71 -16.45
CA THR A 330 -4.23 -2.60 -16.90
C THR A 330 -3.97 -2.44 -18.40
N SER A 331 -2.83 -2.91 -18.89
CA SER A 331 -2.47 -2.88 -20.33
C SER A 331 -3.39 -3.73 -21.19
N ASP A 332 -4.10 -4.66 -20.57
CA ASP A 332 -4.97 -5.64 -21.21
C ASP A 332 -6.42 -5.18 -21.02
N ALA A 333 -7.35 -5.63 -21.86
CA ALA A 333 -8.79 -5.31 -21.73
C ALA A 333 -9.45 -5.87 -20.44
N LYS A 334 -8.65 -6.35 -19.47
CA LYS A 334 -9.10 -6.88 -18.19
C LYS A 334 -9.33 -5.73 -17.21
N LYS A 335 -10.53 -5.70 -16.63
CA LYS A 335 -10.86 -4.80 -15.52
C LYS A 335 -10.43 -5.45 -14.21
N VAL A 336 -9.53 -4.77 -13.49
CA VAL A 336 -9.02 -5.21 -12.20
C VAL A 336 -9.46 -4.22 -11.14
N LEU A 337 -10.05 -4.70 -10.05
CA LEU A 337 -10.34 -3.91 -8.86
C LEU A 337 -9.27 -4.22 -7.81
N ARG A 338 -8.79 -3.19 -7.11
CA ARG A 338 -7.81 -3.33 -6.02
C ARG A 338 -8.42 -2.83 -4.73
N GLY A 339 -8.58 -3.73 -3.77
CA GLY A 339 -8.97 -3.41 -2.40
C GLY A 339 -7.73 -3.01 -1.59
N LEU A 340 -7.78 -1.86 -0.94
CA LEU A 340 -6.67 -1.32 -0.13
C LEU A 340 -6.98 -1.54 1.36
N TYR A 341 -6.31 -2.52 1.96
CA TYR A 341 -6.55 -2.95 3.35
C TYR A 341 -5.24 -2.90 4.13
N ALA A 342 -5.18 -2.04 5.15
CA ALA A 342 -3.96 -1.70 5.90
C ALA A 342 -2.70 -1.72 4.99
N ASN A 343 -1.73 -2.61 5.15
CA ASN A 343 -0.51 -2.60 4.34
C ASN A 343 -0.54 -3.52 3.11
N ASN A 344 -1.68 -4.14 2.84
CA ASN A 344 -1.84 -5.21 1.86
C ASN A 344 -2.94 -4.84 0.84
N SER A 345 -3.02 -5.61 -0.24
CA SER A 345 -4.07 -5.40 -1.23
C SER A 345 -4.64 -6.71 -1.73
N ILE A 346 -5.94 -6.70 -1.97
CA ILE A 346 -6.62 -7.78 -2.67
C ILE A 346 -6.89 -7.32 -4.09
N THR A 347 -6.59 -8.21 -5.03
CA THR A 347 -6.88 -7.99 -6.44
C THR A 347 -8.09 -8.82 -6.82
N LEU A 348 -9.11 -8.19 -7.38
CA LEU A 348 -10.25 -8.84 -8.00
C LEU A 348 -10.14 -8.72 -9.52
N SER A 349 -10.14 -9.85 -10.21
CA SER A 349 -10.27 -9.94 -11.66
C SER A 349 -11.62 -10.56 -12.04
N LEU A 350 -12.35 -9.90 -12.94
CA LEU A 350 -13.59 -10.41 -13.53
C LEU A 350 -13.31 -10.87 -14.97
N ASN A 351 -13.65 -12.11 -15.27
CA ASN A 351 -13.45 -12.71 -16.59
C ASN A 351 -14.74 -13.33 -17.12
N ARG A 352 -14.87 -13.40 -18.45
CA ARG A 352 -16.05 -13.89 -19.16
C ARG A 352 -15.64 -14.87 -20.25
N ASN A 353 -16.43 -15.93 -20.42
CA ASN A 353 -16.36 -16.83 -21.55
C ASN A 353 -17.72 -16.89 -22.29
N THR A 354 -17.69 -16.91 -23.62
CA THR A 354 -18.88 -16.98 -24.49
C THR A 354 -18.93 -18.32 -25.21
N ASP A 355 -20.14 -18.77 -25.58
CA ASP A 355 -20.39 -20.02 -26.32
C ASP A 355 -20.09 -21.32 -25.54
N VAL A 356 -20.33 -21.30 -24.23
CA VAL A 356 -20.01 -22.41 -23.30
C VAL A 356 -21.15 -23.43 -23.18
N GLY A 357 -21.94 -23.61 -24.24
CA GLY A 357 -23.30 -24.18 -24.20
C GLY A 357 -23.51 -25.48 -23.42
N GLU A 358 -22.49 -26.34 -23.34
CA GLU A 358 -22.59 -27.64 -22.65
C GLU A 358 -21.87 -27.69 -21.28
N ILE A 359 -21.03 -26.72 -20.91
CA ILE A 359 -20.21 -26.76 -19.68
C ILE A 359 -20.97 -26.13 -18.52
N THR A 360 -21.23 -26.87 -17.44
CA THR A 360 -21.84 -26.37 -16.18
C THR A 360 -20.88 -25.47 -15.39
N SER A 361 -21.38 -24.65 -14.45
CA SER A 361 -20.47 -23.83 -13.61
C SER A 361 -19.52 -24.71 -12.79
N ARG A 362 -20.00 -25.89 -12.37
CA ARG A 362 -19.24 -26.90 -11.64
C ARG A 362 -18.09 -27.48 -12.47
N GLU A 363 -18.35 -27.90 -13.70
CA GLU A 363 -17.30 -28.43 -14.59
C GLU A 363 -16.25 -27.36 -14.89
N PHE A 364 -16.69 -26.12 -15.08
CA PHE A 364 -15.76 -25.01 -15.25
C PHE A 364 -14.95 -24.73 -13.97
N ALA A 365 -15.57 -24.83 -12.80
CA ALA A 365 -14.88 -24.70 -11.52
C ALA A 365 -13.83 -25.80 -11.33
N GLU A 366 -14.10 -27.04 -11.75
CA GLU A 366 -13.09 -28.12 -11.77
C GLU A 366 -11.91 -27.79 -12.70
N MET A 367 -12.16 -27.20 -13.87
CA MET A 367 -11.07 -26.71 -14.74
C MET A 367 -10.24 -25.61 -14.07
N LEU A 368 -10.87 -24.71 -13.31
CA LEU A 368 -10.16 -23.68 -12.54
C LEU A 368 -9.38 -24.28 -11.36
N LYS A 369 -9.85 -25.37 -10.74
CA LYS A 369 -9.11 -26.12 -9.71
C LYS A 369 -7.81 -26.69 -10.25
N ASP A 370 -7.76 -27.09 -11.52
CA ASP A 370 -6.51 -27.57 -12.11
C ASP A 370 -5.49 -26.43 -12.26
N VAL A 371 -5.93 -25.21 -12.60
CA VAL A 371 -5.06 -24.01 -12.56
C VAL A 371 -4.58 -23.74 -11.13
N PHE A 372 -5.48 -23.86 -10.15
CA PHE A 372 -5.20 -23.72 -8.73
C PHE A 372 -4.08 -24.66 -8.25
N ARG A 373 -4.19 -25.94 -8.62
CA ARG A 373 -3.22 -26.98 -8.28
C ARG A 373 -1.87 -26.78 -8.98
N ILE A 374 -1.87 -26.36 -10.25
CA ILE A 374 -0.64 -26.05 -11.00
C ILE A 374 0.15 -24.92 -10.32
N GLN A 375 -0.53 -23.96 -9.69
CA GLN A 375 0.09 -22.85 -8.97
C GLN A 375 0.62 -23.24 -7.57
N GLY A 376 0.49 -24.50 -7.15
CA GLY A 376 0.92 -24.95 -5.81
C GLY A 376 -0.06 -24.57 -4.70
N SER A 377 -1.33 -24.27 -5.03
CA SER A 377 -2.36 -23.91 -4.05
C SER A 377 -3.20 -25.12 -3.63
N GLU A 378 -3.54 -25.19 -2.34
CA GLU A 378 -4.39 -26.22 -1.73
C GLU A 378 -5.84 -25.74 -1.60
N VAL A 379 -6.80 -26.56 -2.05
CA VAL A 379 -8.23 -26.26 -1.92
C VAL A 379 -8.69 -26.58 -0.49
N MET A 380 -9.16 -25.55 0.21
CA MET A 380 -9.53 -25.63 1.63
C MET A 380 -11.03 -25.82 1.82
N ASP A 381 -11.84 -25.17 0.99
CA ASP A 381 -13.30 -25.30 1.02
C ASP A 381 -13.88 -25.10 -0.38
N GLU A 382 -15.00 -25.76 -0.66
CA GLU A 382 -15.72 -25.57 -1.90
C GLU A 382 -17.23 -25.80 -1.71
N ARG A 383 -18.03 -25.01 -2.43
CA ARG A 383 -19.49 -25.18 -2.40
C ARG A 383 -20.14 -24.73 -3.69
N GLY A 384 -21.18 -25.46 -4.08
CA GLY A 384 -22.06 -25.12 -5.20
C GLY A 384 -23.46 -24.79 -4.69
N PHE A 385 -24.08 -23.76 -5.25
CA PHE A 385 -25.46 -23.36 -4.95
C PHE A 385 -26.07 -22.58 -6.11
N GLU A 386 -27.39 -22.40 -6.06
CA GLU A 386 -28.12 -21.62 -7.06
C GLU A 386 -28.64 -20.32 -6.45
N LYS A 387 -28.50 -19.22 -7.18
CA LYS A 387 -29.02 -17.89 -6.79
C LYS A 387 -29.41 -17.09 -8.02
N TYR A 388 -30.58 -16.45 -7.99
CA TYR A 388 -31.09 -15.62 -9.09
C TYR A 388 -31.08 -16.30 -10.47
N ASP A 389 -31.41 -17.59 -10.52
CA ASP A 389 -31.37 -18.41 -11.75
C ASP A 389 -29.96 -18.52 -12.35
N MET A 390 -28.94 -18.51 -11.48
CA MET A 390 -27.54 -18.74 -11.82
C MET A 390 -27.00 -19.92 -11.03
N GLU A 391 -26.24 -20.78 -11.70
CA GLU A 391 -25.41 -21.79 -11.04
C GLU A 391 -24.13 -21.11 -10.54
N ILE A 392 -23.88 -21.18 -9.24
CA ILE A 392 -22.71 -20.57 -8.59
C ILE A 392 -21.84 -21.65 -7.97
N TYR A 393 -20.53 -21.55 -8.18
CA TYR A 393 -19.57 -22.44 -7.55
C TYR A 393 -18.40 -21.64 -6.98
N GLU A 394 -18.16 -21.80 -5.68
CA GLU A 394 -17.10 -21.14 -4.92
C GLU A 394 -16.01 -22.14 -4.57
N ILE A 395 -14.76 -21.75 -4.78
CA ILE A 395 -13.57 -22.50 -4.38
C ILE A 395 -12.68 -21.56 -3.58
N TYR A 396 -12.45 -21.91 -2.34
CA TYR A 396 -11.50 -21.21 -1.48
C TYR A 396 -10.24 -22.07 -1.32
N GLY A 397 -9.08 -21.45 -1.38
CA GLY A 397 -7.86 -22.14 -1.04
C GLY A 397 -6.69 -21.20 -0.77
N GLU A 398 -5.58 -21.81 -0.41
CA GLU A 398 -4.40 -21.12 0.09
C GLU A 398 -3.14 -21.60 -0.64
N ASN A 399 -2.22 -20.66 -0.88
CA ASN A 399 -0.88 -20.96 -1.36
C ASN A 399 0.12 -20.68 -0.24
N HIS A 400 0.98 -21.66 0.06
CA HIS A 400 1.99 -21.54 1.11
C HIS A 400 3.43 -21.72 0.60
N GLU A 401 3.66 -21.86 -0.71
CA GLU A 401 4.98 -22.24 -1.24
C GLU A 401 6.00 -21.08 -1.29
N VAL A 402 5.55 -19.82 -1.34
CA VAL A 402 6.46 -18.65 -1.42
C VAL A 402 5.98 -17.49 -0.55
N THR A 403 4.71 -17.09 -0.64
CA THR A 403 4.10 -16.06 0.21
C THR A 403 2.69 -16.53 0.53
N PRO A 404 2.30 -16.60 1.81
CA PRO A 404 0.94 -16.95 2.19
C PRO A 404 -0.04 -16.10 1.39
N THR A 405 -0.88 -16.75 0.59
CA THR A 405 -1.83 -16.08 -0.30
C THR A 405 -3.15 -16.82 -0.22
N SER A 406 -4.22 -16.10 0.12
CA SER A 406 -5.57 -16.62 0.02
C SER A 406 -6.14 -16.31 -1.35
N ILE A 407 -6.88 -17.27 -1.89
CA ILE A 407 -7.49 -17.18 -3.21
C ILE A 407 -8.94 -17.64 -3.09
N LEU A 408 -9.86 -16.84 -3.62
CA LEU A 408 -11.26 -17.20 -3.77
C LEU A 408 -11.65 -17.08 -5.24
N ILE A 409 -12.15 -18.18 -5.78
CA ILE A 409 -12.68 -18.25 -7.13
C ILE A 409 -14.17 -18.46 -7.02
N VAL A 410 -14.95 -17.60 -7.68
CA VAL A 410 -16.40 -17.75 -7.76
C VAL A 410 -16.82 -17.77 -9.22
N SER A 411 -17.31 -18.91 -9.68
CA SER A 411 -17.87 -19.07 -11.02
C SER A 411 -19.38 -18.86 -11.01
N PHE A 412 -19.89 -18.17 -12.03
CA PHE A 412 -21.31 -17.90 -12.24
C PHE A 412 -21.68 -18.33 -13.65
N LYS A 413 -22.72 -19.16 -13.79
CA LYS A 413 -23.29 -19.51 -15.10
C LYS A 413 -24.76 -19.11 -15.18
N LYS A 414 -25.12 -18.46 -16.29
CA LYS A 414 -26.51 -18.19 -16.66
C LYS A 414 -26.67 -18.36 -18.17
N ALA A 415 -27.55 -19.26 -18.59
CA ALA A 415 -27.69 -19.65 -19.99
C ALA A 415 -26.32 -19.99 -20.63
N ASN A 416 -25.97 -19.37 -21.76
CA ASN A 416 -24.71 -19.58 -22.49
C ASN A 416 -23.57 -18.65 -22.05
N LEU A 417 -23.76 -17.91 -20.94
CA LEU A 417 -22.77 -17.00 -20.39
C LEU A 417 -22.17 -17.59 -19.12
N LEU A 418 -20.84 -17.59 -19.07
CA LEU A 418 -20.10 -18.03 -17.91
C LEU A 418 -19.09 -16.96 -17.49
N TYR A 419 -19.09 -16.62 -16.21
CA TYR A 419 -18.20 -15.65 -15.59
C TYR A 419 -17.43 -16.29 -14.45
N TYR A 420 -16.26 -15.74 -14.14
CA TYR A 420 -15.66 -15.99 -12.84
C TYR A 420 -15.02 -14.74 -12.26
N LEU A 421 -15.18 -14.60 -10.95
CA LEU A 421 -14.48 -13.66 -10.10
C LEU A 421 -13.28 -14.37 -9.50
N TRP A 422 -12.12 -13.71 -9.56
CA TRP A 422 -10.86 -14.22 -9.05
C TRP A 422 -10.29 -13.22 -8.06
N PHE A 423 -10.41 -13.53 -6.77
CA PHE A 423 -9.88 -12.72 -5.66
C PHE A 423 -8.55 -13.32 -5.21
N VAL A 424 -7.49 -12.51 -5.13
CA VAL A 424 -6.16 -12.92 -4.65
C VAL A 424 -5.59 -11.86 -3.74
N GLY A 425 -5.07 -12.27 -2.60
CA GLY A 425 -4.31 -11.37 -1.74
C GLY A 425 -3.74 -12.07 -0.52
N ASP A 426 -3.08 -11.27 0.31
CA ASP A 426 -2.61 -11.69 1.62
C ASP A 426 -3.78 -12.21 2.50
N PRO A 427 -3.59 -13.32 3.26
CA PRO A 427 -4.64 -13.91 4.08
C PRO A 427 -5.26 -12.97 5.13
N VAL A 428 -4.46 -12.08 5.73
CA VAL A 428 -4.95 -11.11 6.72
C VAL A 428 -5.85 -10.08 6.02
N ALA A 429 -5.40 -9.56 4.88
CA ALA A 429 -6.24 -8.68 4.06
C ALA A 429 -7.54 -9.39 3.63
N PHE A 430 -7.46 -10.67 3.27
CA PHE A 430 -8.62 -11.49 2.90
C PHE A 430 -9.65 -11.59 4.03
N GLN A 431 -9.20 -11.72 5.28
CA GLN A 431 -10.07 -11.70 6.45
C GLN A 431 -10.70 -10.31 6.66
N GLU A 432 -9.93 -9.23 6.55
CA GLU A 432 -10.44 -7.85 6.67
C GLU A 432 -11.46 -7.52 5.58
N ALA A 433 -11.24 -8.01 4.35
CA ALA A 433 -12.11 -7.79 3.21
C ALA A 433 -13.30 -8.74 3.14
N ASN A 434 -13.44 -9.68 4.08
CA ASN A 434 -14.43 -10.77 3.98
C ASN A 434 -15.86 -10.24 3.80
N GLU A 435 -16.24 -9.17 4.50
CA GLU A 435 -17.55 -8.54 4.34
C GLU A 435 -17.74 -7.89 2.95
N ASP A 436 -16.70 -7.25 2.42
CA ASP A 436 -16.71 -6.61 1.12
C ASP A 436 -16.72 -7.64 -0.03
N ILE A 437 -15.94 -8.70 0.09
CA ILE A 437 -15.93 -9.83 -0.86
C ILE A 437 -17.30 -10.50 -0.87
N LYS A 438 -17.86 -10.76 0.31
CA LYS A 438 -19.20 -11.34 0.44
C LYS A 438 -20.24 -10.43 -0.21
N LEU A 439 -20.18 -9.11 0.03
CA LEU A 439 -21.06 -8.14 -0.61
C LEU A 439 -20.96 -8.22 -2.14
N MET A 440 -19.74 -8.27 -2.70
CA MET A 440 -19.52 -8.40 -4.14
C MET A 440 -20.10 -9.69 -4.72
N VAL A 441 -19.85 -10.82 -4.08
CA VAL A 441 -20.37 -12.12 -4.51
C VAL A 441 -21.90 -12.15 -4.39
N ASP A 442 -22.45 -11.62 -3.31
CA ASP A 442 -23.88 -11.64 -3.05
C ASP A 442 -24.69 -10.72 -3.97
N SER A 443 -24.10 -9.60 -4.37
CA SER A 443 -24.70 -8.63 -5.29
C SER A 443 -24.42 -8.96 -6.76
N PHE A 444 -23.53 -9.91 -7.06
CA PHE A 444 -23.20 -10.29 -8.43
C PHE A 444 -24.44 -10.84 -9.16
N TYR A 445 -24.74 -10.24 -10.31
CA TYR A 445 -25.87 -10.65 -11.13
C TYR A 445 -25.56 -10.50 -12.62
N ILE A 446 -25.87 -11.55 -13.39
CA ILE A 446 -25.82 -11.57 -14.85
C ILE A 446 -27.23 -11.21 -15.38
N TYR A 447 -27.32 -10.08 -16.09
CA TYR A 447 -28.55 -9.71 -16.79
C TYR A 447 -28.76 -10.60 -18.01
N GLY A 448 -30.03 -10.95 -18.24
CA GLY A 448 -30.46 -11.83 -19.33
C GLY A 448 -30.63 -11.10 -20.66
#